data_AF-A0A2H6N8X7-F1
#
_entry.id   AF-A0A2H6N8X7-F1
#
_cell.length_a   1.000
_cell.length_b   1.000
_cell.length_c   1.000
_cell.angle_alpha   90.00
_cell.angle_beta   90.00
_cell.angle_gamma   90.00
#
_symmetry.space_group_name_H-M   'P 1'
#
loop_
_entity.id
_entity.type
_entity.pdbx_description
1 polymer ?
#
loop_
_entity_poly.entity_id
_entity_poly.type
_entity_poly.pdbx_seq_one_letter_code
_entity_poly.pdbx_strand_id
1 'polypeptide(L)'
;MKYWGEAIMYANHIINRTWSSVIDQTPYFMLYGHKPDISRLQTFGTYAMVNIPKQRRDQKGGPIAKRLRFVGIDNNSKCSRFIESAHRIVLSRSAIFEEDADWSRIHSNDTGVYFSKDP
;
A
#
# COMPACT_ATOMS: atom_id res chain seq x y z
N MET A 1 1.36 -19.57 -9.44
CA MET A 1 2.59 -19.01 -8.83
C MET A 1 3.11 -17.82 -9.64
N LYS A 2 2.55 -16.60 -9.51
CA LYS A 2 2.89 -15.46 -10.41
C LYS A 2 3.26 -14.14 -9.73
N TYR A 3 3.42 -14.09 -8.40
CA TYR A 3 3.70 -12.83 -7.67
C TYR A 3 5.06 -12.82 -6.95
N TRP A 4 5.87 -13.86 -7.13
CA TRP A 4 7.15 -14.01 -6.43
C TRP A 4 8.13 -12.88 -6.71
N GLY A 5 8.16 -12.36 -7.95
CA GLY A 5 9.01 -11.21 -8.28
C GLY A 5 8.68 -9.99 -7.42
N GLU A 6 7.40 -9.62 -7.31
CA GLU A 6 6.96 -8.49 -6.47
C GLU A 6 7.21 -8.78 -4.98
N ALA A 7 6.95 -10.02 -4.53
CA ALA A 7 7.19 -10.42 -3.14
C ALA A 7 8.67 -10.29 -2.75
N ILE A 8 9.59 -10.77 -3.59
CA ILE A 8 11.04 -10.67 -3.37
C ILE A 8 11.48 -9.20 -3.38
N MET A 9 10.98 -8.40 -4.32
CA MET A 9 11.30 -6.97 -4.37
C MET A 9 10.86 -6.25 -3.09
N TYR A 10 9.66 -6.53 -2.60
CA TYR A 10 9.17 -5.90 -1.38
C TYR A 10 9.87 -6.43 -0.12
N ALA A 11 10.19 -7.72 -0.05
CA ALA A 11 11.01 -8.28 1.02
C ALA A 11 12.38 -7.59 1.09
N ASN A 12 13.05 -7.41 -0.05
CA ASN A 12 14.31 -6.68 -0.12
C ASN A 12 14.15 -5.21 0.32
N HIS A 13 13.05 -4.56 -0.07
CA HIS A 13 12.75 -3.20 0.37
C HIS A 13 12.65 -3.08 1.89
N ILE A 14 12.01 -4.06 2.54
CA ILE A 14 11.88 -4.14 4.01
C ILE A 14 13.25 -4.43 4.63
N ILE A 15 13.95 -5.48 4.19
CA ILE A 15 15.26 -5.89 4.74
C ILE A 15 16.24 -4.73 4.70
N ASN A 16 16.28 -3.96 3.62
CA ASN A 16 17.15 -2.80 3.50
C ASN A 16 16.83 -1.68 4.52
N ARG A 17 15.61 -1.65 5.06
CA ARG A 17 15.13 -0.66 6.05
C ARG A 17 15.01 -1.22 7.45
N THR A 18 15.29 -2.51 7.65
CA THR A 18 15.32 -3.15 8.96
C THR A 18 16.71 -3.00 9.56
N TRP A 19 16.78 -2.83 10.87
CA TRP A 19 18.06 -2.79 11.59
C TRP A 19 18.76 -4.14 11.51
N SER A 20 20.08 -4.11 11.36
CA SER A 20 20.94 -5.28 11.32
C SER A 20 22.06 -5.15 12.36
N SER A 21 22.20 -6.16 13.22
CA SER A 21 23.22 -6.19 14.27
C SER A 21 24.65 -6.25 13.72
N VAL A 22 24.84 -6.76 12.50
CA VAL A 22 26.15 -6.88 11.86
C VAL A 22 26.74 -5.51 11.53
N ILE A 23 25.90 -4.54 11.18
CA ILE A 23 26.29 -3.17 10.82
C ILE A 23 25.86 -2.13 11.87
N ASP A 24 25.23 -2.56 12.95
CA ASP A 24 24.60 -1.74 14.00
C ASP A 24 23.68 -0.61 13.45
N GLN A 25 23.10 -0.83 12.27
CA GLN A 25 22.29 0.14 11.53
C GLN A 25 21.39 -0.54 10.50
N THR A 26 20.60 0.24 9.78
CA THR A 26 19.87 -0.20 8.59
C THR A 26 20.78 -0.10 7.35
N PRO A 27 20.75 -1.07 6.40
CA PRO A 27 21.49 -0.95 5.14
C PRO A 27 21.16 0.33 4.38
N TYR A 28 19.91 0.79 4.44
CA TYR A 28 19.47 2.06 3.87
C TYR A 28 20.23 3.25 4.47
N PHE A 29 20.35 3.33 5.80
CA PHE A 29 21.09 4.40 6.46
C PHE A 29 22.57 4.38 6.05
N MET A 30 23.18 3.20 5.97
CA MET A 30 24.58 3.07 5.53
C MET A 30 24.79 3.57 4.11
N LEU A 31 23.81 3.42 3.23
CA LEU A 31 23.91 3.84 1.83
C LEU A 31 23.55 5.32 1.60
N TYR A 32 22.53 5.84 2.30
CA TYR A 32 21.96 7.17 2.04
C TYR A 32 22.26 8.21 3.13
N GLY A 33 22.85 7.80 4.27
CA GLY A 33 23.23 8.69 5.36
C GLY A 33 22.06 9.25 6.20
N HIS A 34 20.83 8.77 5.98
CA HIS A 34 19.66 9.20 6.75
C HIS A 34 18.72 8.04 7.04
N LYS A 35 17.87 8.18 8.08
CA LYS A 35 16.92 7.13 8.47
C LYS A 35 15.89 6.89 7.36
N PRO A 36 15.53 5.62 7.08
CA PRO A 36 14.46 5.33 6.13
C PRO A 36 13.10 5.78 6.67
N ASP A 37 12.24 6.26 5.78
CA ASP A 37 10.81 6.41 6.07
C ASP A 37 10.11 5.05 5.94
N ILE A 38 9.52 4.58 7.03
CA ILE A 38 8.79 3.31 7.12
C ILE A 38 7.28 3.50 7.34
N SER A 39 6.79 4.74 7.37
CA SER A 39 5.37 5.08 7.63
C SER A 39 4.39 4.49 6.60
N ARG A 40 4.92 4.03 5.47
CA ARG A 40 4.17 3.52 4.31
C ARG A 40 4.32 2.01 4.11
N LEU A 41 5.04 1.34 4.99
CA LEU A 41 5.10 -0.12 4.96
C LEU A 41 3.73 -0.68 5.34
N GLN A 42 3.30 -1.66 4.56
CA GLN A 42 2.02 -2.35 4.70
C GLN A 42 2.23 -3.85 4.48
N THR A 43 1.29 -4.67 4.92
CA THR A 43 1.45 -6.13 4.80
C THR A 43 1.32 -6.55 3.34
N PHE A 44 2.28 -7.33 2.84
CA PHE A 44 2.26 -7.81 1.46
C PHE A 44 1.01 -8.65 1.18
N GLY A 45 0.33 -8.37 0.06
CA GLY A 45 -0.84 -9.11 -0.36
C GLY A 45 -2.16 -8.65 0.28
N THR A 46 -2.12 -7.73 1.25
CA THR A 46 -3.31 -7.14 1.86
C THR A 46 -4.16 -6.44 0.80
N TYR A 47 -5.48 -6.53 0.97
CA TYR A 47 -6.41 -5.79 0.13
C TYR A 47 -6.47 -4.32 0.57
N ALA A 48 -6.57 -3.44 -0.42
CA ALA A 48 -6.75 -2.03 -0.19
C ALA A 48 -7.77 -1.45 -1.18
N MET A 49 -8.55 -0.48 -0.71
CA MET A 49 -9.46 0.30 -1.53
C MET A 49 -8.67 1.46 -2.16
N VAL A 50 -8.35 1.35 -3.45
CA VAL A 50 -7.47 2.27 -4.18
C VAL A 50 -8.30 3.28 -4.95
N ASN A 51 -8.08 4.58 -4.70
CA ASN A 51 -8.85 5.65 -5.35
C ASN A 51 -8.66 5.66 -6.88
N ILE A 52 -9.75 5.75 -7.63
CA ILE A 52 -9.76 5.92 -9.08
C ILE A 52 -9.72 7.42 -9.38
N PRO A 53 -8.67 7.93 -10.05
CA PRO A 53 -8.58 9.34 -10.42
C PRO A 53 -9.81 9.79 -11.22
N LYS A 54 -10.29 11.02 -10.99
CA LYS A 54 -11.51 11.53 -11.63
C LYS A 54 -11.47 11.40 -13.17
N GLN A 55 -10.30 11.57 -13.78
CA GLN A 55 -10.10 11.45 -15.23
C GLN A 55 -10.27 10.02 -15.77
N ARG A 56 -10.18 9.00 -14.91
CA ARG A 56 -10.29 7.57 -15.27
C ARG A 56 -11.62 6.96 -14.81
N ARG A 57 -12.58 7.78 -14.40
CA ARG A 57 -13.91 7.31 -14.01
C ARG A 57 -14.79 7.26 -15.25
N ASP A 58 -15.39 6.10 -15.49
CA ASP A 58 -16.17 5.84 -16.71
C ASP A 58 -17.46 6.64 -16.77
N GLN A 59 -18.05 6.98 -15.62
CA GLN A 59 -19.32 7.71 -15.55
C GLN A 59 -19.47 8.56 -14.27
N LYS A 60 -20.30 9.59 -14.35
CA LYS A 60 -20.73 10.37 -13.18
C LYS A 60 -21.53 9.47 -12.24
N GLY A 61 -21.15 9.43 -10.96
CA GLY A 61 -21.75 8.53 -9.97
C GLY A 61 -21.24 7.08 -10.01
N GLY A 62 -20.25 6.78 -10.86
CA GLY A 62 -19.58 5.48 -10.86
C GLY A 62 -18.68 5.26 -9.63
N PRO A 63 -18.11 4.05 -9.49
CA PRO A 63 -17.20 3.72 -8.40
C PRO A 63 -16.04 4.71 -8.29
N ILE A 64 -15.77 5.18 -7.07
CA ILE A 64 -14.68 6.12 -6.79
C ILE A 64 -13.37 5.43 -6.44
N ALA A 65 -13.41 4.13 -6.14
CA ALA A 65 -12.27 3.33 -5.74
C ALA A 65 -12.41 1.89 -6.22
N LYS A 66 -11.29 1.18 -6.30
CA LYS A 66 -11.20 -0.22 -6.70
C LYS A 66 -10.44 -1.01 -5.63
N ARG A 67 -10.98 -2.16 -5.22
CA ARG A 67 -10.32 -3.08 -4.29
C ARG A 67 -9.19 -3.83 -5.01
N LEU A 68 -7.95 -3.63 -4.61
CA LEU A 68 -6.74 -4.23 -5.21
C LEU A 68 -5.87 -4.87 -4.14
N ARG A 69 -4.92 -5.72 -4.53
CA ARG A 69 -3.92 -6.27 -3.59
C ARG A 69 -2.65 -5.44 -3.61
N PHE A 70 -2.14 -5.09 -2.44
CA PHE A 70 -0.86 -4.43 -2.28
C PHE A 70 0.29 -5.38 -2.56
N VAL A 71 1.29 -4.92 -3.30
CA VAL A 71 2.47 -5.72 -3.68
C VAL A 71 3.80 -5.02 -3.42
N GLY A 72 3.78 -3.79 -2.92
CA GLY A 72 4.98 -3.10 -2.48
C GLY A 72 4.94 -1.59 -2.76
N ILE A 73 6.12 -0.98 -2.77
CA ILE A 73 6.29 0.47 -2.96
C ILE A 73 7.07 0.68 -4.26
N ASP A 74 6.70 1.71 -5.01
CA ASP A 74 7.38 2.05 -6.25
C ASP A 74 8.75 2.67 -5.99
N ASN A 75 9.74 2.31 -6.81
CA ASN A 75 11.11 2.83 -6.64
C ASN A 75 11.28 4.24 -7.24
N ASN A 76 10.45 4.59 -8.22
CA ASN A 76 10.57 5.84 -8.99
C ASN A 76 9.60 6.93 -8.53
N SER A 77 8.66 6.58 -7.64
CA SER A 77 7.63 7.49 -7.17
C SER A 77 7.23 7.18 -5.74
N LYS A 78 6.66 8.18 -5.06
CA LYS A 78 6.05 8.00 -3.74
C LYS A 78 4.69 7.30 -3.84
N CYS A 79 4.55 6.29 -4.70
CA CYS A 79 3.31 5.52 -4.88
C CYS A 79 3.46 4.12 -4.29
N SER A 80 2.36 3.60 -3.76
CA SER A 80 2.24 2.18 -3.47
C SER A 80 1.88 1.44 -4.78
N ARG A 81 2.39 0.22 -4.91
CA ARG A 81 2.13 -0.71 -6.00
C ARG A 81 1.00 -1.64 -5.60
N PHE A 82 0.03 -1.77 -6.50
CA PHE A 82 -1.10 -2.67 -6.36
C PHE A 82 -1.20 -3.56 -7.59
N ILE A 83 -1.79 -4.74 -7.44
CA ILE A 83 -2.06 -5.64 -8.55
C ILE A 83 -3.56 -5.89 -8.71
N GLU A 84 -4.00 -5.80 -9.95
CA GLU A 84 -5.34 -6.19 -10.38
C GLU A 84 -5.42 -7.69 -10.67
N SER A 85 -6.64 -8.25 -10.67
CA SER A 85 -6.88 -9.65 -11.05
C SER A 85 -6.37 -10.00 -12.47
N ALA A 86 -6.29 -9.00 -13.36
CA ALA A 86 -5.70 -9.11 -14.69
C ALA A 86 -4.16 -9.04 -14.71
N HIS A 87 -3.50 -9.13 -13.54
CA HIS A 87 -2.05 -9.02 -13.36
C HIS A 87 -1.43 -7.69 -13.79
N ARG A 88 -2.25 -6.63 -13.90
CA ARG A 88 -1.76 -5.29 -14.18
C ARG A 88 -1.34 -4.60 -12.88
N ILE A 89 -0.14 -4.02 -12.90
CA ILE A 89 0.34 -3.15 -11.81
C ILE A 89 -0.35 -1.79 -11.91
N VAL A 90 -0.86 -1.33 -10.77
CA VAL A 90 -1.47 -0.02 -10.59
C VAL A 90 -0.66 0.72 -9.53
N LEU A 91 -0.22 1.93 -9.88
CA LEU A 91 0.43 2.83 -8.93
C LEU A 91 -0.61 3.79 -8.37
N SER A 92 -0.65 3.93 -7.04
CA SER A 92 -1.47 4.95 -6.39
C SER A 92 -0.80 5.47 -5.12
N ARG A 93 -1.01 6.76 -4.84
CA ARG A 93 -0.62 7.38 -3.56
C ARG A 93 -1.73 7.31 -2.51
N SER A 94 -2.95 7.03 -2.93
CA SER A 94 -4.15 7.08 -2.08
C SER A 94 -4.84 5.73 -2.12
N ALA A 95 -4.77 5.04 -0.99
CA ALA A 95 -5.42 3.76 -0.73
C ALA A 95 -5.73 3.66 0.76
N ILE A 96 -6.80 2.95 1.09
CA ILE A 96 -7.16 2.58 2.47
C ILE A 96 -6.98 1.07 2.57
N PHE A 97 -6.12 0.61 3.48
CA PHE A 97 -5.85 -0.82 3.65
C PHE A 97 -6.91 -1.45 4.55
N GLU A 98 -7.26 -2.70 4.27
CA GLU A 98 -8.22 -3.44 5.10
C GLU A 98 -7.66 -3.80 6.47
N GLU A 99 -6.32 -3.87 6.62
CA GLU A 99 -5.68 -4.04 7.93
C GLU A 99 -5.85 -2.82 8.83
N ASP A 100 -5.99 -1.63 8.23
CA ASP A 100 -6.29 -0.38 8.94
C ASP A 100 -7.79 -0.24 9.26
N ALA A 101 -8.64 -1.15 8.77
CA ALA A 101 -10.07 -1.11 9.05
C ALA A 101 -10.32 -1.53 10.50
N ASP A 102 -10.94 -0.65 11.28
CA ASP A 102 -11.40 -0.97 12.62
C ASP A 102 -12.53 -2.02 12.54
N TRP A 103 -12.18 -3.29 12.72
CA TRP A 103 -13.11 -4.42 12.65
C TRP A 103 -14.22 -4.34 13.70
N SER A 104 -14.04 -3.58 14.78
CA SER A 104 -15.10 -3.36 15.79
C SER A 104 -16.30 -2.60 15.23
N ARG A 105 -16.11 -1.83 14.15
CA ARG A 105 -17.14 -1.03 13.48
C ARG A 105 -17.92 -1.78 12.40
N ILE A 106 -17.52 -3.01 12.07
CA ILE A 106 -18.20 -3.86 11.08
C ILE A 106 -19.36 -4.63 11.72
N HIS A 107 -19.38 -4.79 13.05
CA HIS A 107 -20.49 -5.39 13.79
C HIS A 107 -21.60 -4.41 14.16
N SER A 108 -21.37 -3.09 14.02
CA SER A 108 -22.48 -2.14 13.92
C SER A 108 -23.02 -2.22 12.49
N ASN A 109 -24.31 -2.53 12.36
CA ASN A 109 -25.03 -2.72 11.10
C ASN A 109 -25.20 -1.42 10.28
N ASP A 110 -24.19 -0.55 10.31
CA ASP A 110 -24.24 0.81 9.78
C ASP A 110 -23.64 0.83 8.37
N THR A 111 -24.50 0.71 7.37
CA THR A 111 -24.17 0.87 5.94
C THR A 111 -23.98 2.34 5.57
N GLY A 112 -23.14 3.05 6.33
CA GLY A 112 -22.96 4.50 6.26
C GLY A 112 -21.55 4.92 5.86
N VAL A 113 -21.40 5.30 4.58
CA VAL A 113 -20.45 6.28 4.02
C VAL A 113 -19.10 6.45 4.74
N TYR A 114 -18.05 5.83 4.19
CA TYR A 114 -16.65 6.03 4.59
C TYR A 114 -16.12 7.41 4.20
N PHE A 115 -16.46 8.46 4.96
CA PHE A 115 -15.60 9.63 5.18
C PHE A 115 -16.02 10.31 6.49
N SER A 116 -15.13 10.33 7.48
CA SER A 116 -14.49 11.58 7.92
C SER A 116 -13.38 11.28 8.94
N LYS A 117 -12.21 11.87 8.71
CA LYS A 117 -11.32 12.28 9.79
C LYS A 117 -11.01 13.74 9.51
N ASP A 118 -11.77 14.61 10.16
CA ASP A 118 -11.39 15.99 10.42
C ASP A 118 -11.40 16.17 11.95
N PRO A 119 -10.62 17.13 12.46
CA PRO A 119 -9.40 16.90 13.25
C PRO A 119 -9.61 16.48 14.71
#